data_AF-A0A3M2CJM2-F1
#
_entry.id   AF-A0A3M2CJM2-F1
#
_cell.length_a   1.000
_cell.length_b   1.000
_cell.length_c   1.000
_cell.angle_alpha   90.00
_cell.angle_beta   90.00
_cell.angle_gamma   90.00
#
_symmetry.space_group_name_H-M   'P 1'
#
loop_
_entity.id
_entity.type
_entity.pdbx_description
1 polymer ?
#
loop_
_entity_poly.entity_id
_entity_poly.type
_entity_poly.pdbx_seq_one_letter_code
_entity_poly.pdbx_strand_id
1 'polypeptide(L)'
;MTFLAPLAGLLAGGLGLAALLALHALKLRRRPVRISSTLLWRNATRDLEVNTPWRRPRATWMLLLQILAIALLALGIARPVLGSGGSITGRVVVVIDASASMNAVDERGVSRFDRAVDAVRERLNRLRRSDASPEIAIVRAAHTPMMVLAPTRSLGDALGALDTVTPTDQPLDPDALRDLLGSLRETGEDDEADNTLTVWAFTDAGSLRAADLPGVAGEIVTVGSDAPNAGIAAATGSRDPEDPARARVFVRLVSNADRPVGVVVRVASPDETVRTPVEIPAANEDAPGAITRTIAVDAPGAARVEITLEREDALAADNTAWVDLPDPAPPRTVVYAPEGRADPFLLD
;
A
#
# COMPACT_ATOMS: atom_id res chain seq x y z
N MET A 1 -18.17 5.53 -11.42
CA MET A 1 -18.18 5.24 -12.87
C MET A 1 -17.16 6.13 -13.52
N THR A 2 -16.11 5.55 -14.07
CA THR A 2 -15.12 6.27 -14.87
C THR A 2 -15.46 6.08 -16.34
N PHE A 3 -15.30 7.13 -17.14
CA PHE A 3 -15.48 7.06 -18.60
C PHE A 3 -14.09 7.05 -19.22
N LEU A 4 -13.81 6.08 -20.09
CA LEU A 4 -12.52 5.96 -20.77
C LEU A 4 -12.35 7.02 -21.87
N ALA A 5 -13.45 7.44 -22.48
CA ALA A 5 -13.45 8.43 -23.55
C ALA A 5 -14.60 9.45 -23.39
N PRO A 6 -14.61 10.26 -22.31
CA PRO A 6 -15.72 11.17 -22.02
C PRO A 6 -15.89 12.22 -23.12
N LEU A 7 -14.78 12.71 -23.69
CA LEU A 7 -14.80 13.70 -24.77
C LEU A 7 -15.39 13.13 -26.07
N ALA A 8 -15.04 11.88 -26.42
CA ALA A 8 -15.55 11.23 -27.64
C ALA A 8 -17.07 10.99 -27.54
N GLY A 9 -17.55 10.54 -26.37
CA GLY A 9 -18.98 10.40 -26.11
C GLY A 9 -19.74 11.73 -26.19
N LEU A 10 -19.20 12.80 -25.60
CA LEU A 10 -19.79 14.14 -25.66
C LEU A 10 -19.83 14.70 -27.09
N LEU A 11 -18.73 14.57 -27.84
CA LEU A 11 -18.67 15.03 -29.23
C LEU A 11 -19.61 14.25 -30.13
N ALA A 12 -19.66 12.92 -30.01
CA ALA A 12 -20.57 12.09 -30.79
C ALA A 12 -22.04 12.37 -30.46
N GLY A 13 -22.38 12.51 -29.18
CA GLY A 13 -23.72 12.89 -28.73
C GLY A 13 -24.12 14.28 -29.19
N GLY A 14 -23.22 15.26 -29.06
CA GLY A 14 -23.45 16.64 -29.51
C GLY A 14 -23.66 16.75 -31.02
N LEU A 15 -22.81 16.08 -31.81
CA LEU A 15 -22.92 16.05 -33.27
C LEU A 15 -24.20 15.35 -33.72
N GLY A 16 -24.54 14.22 -33.10
CA GLY A 16 -25.78 13.48 -33.38
C GLY A 16 -27.02 14.32 -33.08
N LEU A 17 -27.04 15.01 -31.94
CA LEU A 17 -28.15 15.88 -31.55
C LEU A 17 -28.27 17.09 -32.48
N ALA A 18 -27.15 17.72 -32.84
CA ALA A 18 -27.13 18.83 -33.79
C ALA A 18 -27.68 18.42 -35.17
N ALA A 19 -27.26 17.26 -35.68
CA ALA A 19 -27.77 16.71 -36.94
C ALA A 19 -29.27 16.38 -36.88
N LEU A 20 -29.75 15.81 -35.77
CA LEU A 20 -31.16 15.51 -35.56
C LEU A 20 -32.01 16.79 -35.57
N LEU A 21 -31.56 17.82 -34.85
CA LEU A 21 -32.25 19.11 -34.76
C LEU A 21 -32.25 19.82 -36.12
N ALA A 22 -31.14 19.80 -36.85
CA ALA A 22 -31.05 20.35 -38.20
C ALA A 22 -32.04 19.66 -39.16
N LEU A 23 -32.11 18.33 -39.13
CA LEU A 23 -33.04 17.56 -39.95
C LEU A 23 -34.51 17.81 -39.57
N HIS A 24 -34.79 18.02 -38.29
CA HIS A 24 -36.14 18.36 -37.83
C HIS A 24 -36.54 19.78 -38.20
N ALA A 25 -35.61 20.74 -38.12
CA ALA A 25 -35.83 22.13 -38.50
C ALA A 25 -36.05 22.27 -40.01
N LEU A 26 -35.33 21.50 -40.83
CA LEU A 26 -35.45 21.53 -42.30
C LEU A 26 -36.74 20.87 -42.82
N LYS A 27 -37.45 20.11 -41.97
CA LYS A 27 -38.67 19.40 -42.37
C LYS A 27 -39.88 20.33 -42.44
N LEU A 28 -39.93 21.15 -43.48
CA LEU A 28 -41.07 22.02 -43.75
C LEU A 28 -42.25 21.21 -44.32
N ARG A 29 -43.12 20.71 -43.45
CA ARG A 29 -44.34 19.98 -43.86
C ARG A 29 -45.40 20.97 -44.38
N ARG A 30 -45.33 21.35 -45.66
CA ARG A 30 -46.43 22.04 -46.34
C ARG A 30 -47.48 21.01 -46.75
N ARG A 31 -48.66 21.04 -46.14
CA ARG A 31 -49.80 20.23 -46.60
C ARG A 31 -50.55 21.05 -47.64
N PRO A 32 -50.59 20.63 -48.92
CA PRO A 32 -51.43 21.29 -49.90
C PRO A 32 -52.89 21.06 -49.52
N VAL A 33 -53.64 22.15 -49.33
CA VAL A 33 -55.09 22.11 -49.11
C VAL A 33 -55.75 22.62 -50.40
N ARG A 34 -56.67 21.83 -50.95
CA ARG A 34 -57.44 22.25 -52.13
C ARG A 34 -58.51 23.23 -51.68
N ILE A 35 -58.46 24.44 -52.20
CA ILE A 35 -59.42 25.52 -51.95
C ILE A 35 -60.09 25.92 -53.27
N SER A 36 -61.37 26.29 -53.22
CA SER A 36 -62.20 26.50 -54.42
C SER A 36 -61.91 27.81 -55.18
N SER A 37 -61.16 28.76 -54.59
CA SER A 37 -60.73 29.98 -55.28
C SER A 37 -59.42 30.53 -54.70
N THR A 38 -58.49 30.88 -55.59
CA THR A 38 -57.18 31.49 -55.24
C THR A 38 -57.21 33.02 -55.28
N LEU A 39 -58.32 33.63 -55.71
CA LEU A 39 -58.43 35.07 -55.96
C LEU A 39 -58.30 35.90 -54.67
N LEU A 40 -58.80 35.37 -53.55
CA LEU A 40 -58.73 36.01 -52.22
C LEU A 40 -57.34 35.87 -51.55
N TRP A 41 -56.49 34.95 -52.00
CA TRP A 41 -55.17 34.70 -51.40
C TRP A 41 -54.06 35.58 -51.96
N ARG A 42 -54.28 36.21 -53.13
CA ARG A 42 -53.29 37.10 -53.79
C ARG A 42 -52.94 38.34 -52.97
N ASN A 43 -53.85 38.80 -52.11
CA ASN A 43 -53.62 39.95 -51.22
C ASN A 43 -53.03 39.55 -49.86
N ALA A 44 -53.14 38.28 -49.45
CA ALA A 44 -52.66 37.79 -48.16
C ALA A 44 -51.18 37.35 -48.17
N THR A 45 -50.57 37.22 -49.36
CA THR A 45 -49.16 36.82 -49.51
C THR A 45 -48.14 37.91 -49.18
N ARG A 46 -48.58 39.16 -48.94
CA ARG A 46 -47.68 40.28 -48.57
C ARG A 46 -47.21 40.25 -47.11
N ASP A 47 -47.91 39.55 -46.22
CA ASP A 47 -47.59 39.54 -44.78
C ASP A 47 -46.81 38.28 -44.33
N LEU A 48 -46.27 37.49 -45.27
CA LEU A 48 -45.48 36.27 -44.95
C LEU A 48 -43.97 36.52 -44.87
N GLU A 49 -43.55 37.75 -44.55
CA GLU A 49 -42.14 38.13 -44.33
C GLU A 49 -41.72 38.11 -42.85
N VAL A 50 -42.26 37.19 -42.05
CA VAL A 50 -41.64 36.81 -40.78
C VAL A 50 -41.55 35.30 -40.68
N ASN A 51 -40.80 34.70 -41.61
CA ASN A 51 -40.28 33.35 -41.43
C ASN A 51 -39.27 33.39 -40.29
N THR A 52 -39.70 33.12 -39.06
CA THR A 52 -38.76 32.80 -37.97
C THR A 52 -38.18 31.41 -38.28
N PRO A 53 -36.89 31.30 -38.66
CA PRO A 53 -36.31 30.03 -39.11
C PRO A 53 -36.13 29.03 -37.97
N TRP A 54 -36.23 29.46 -36.72
CA TRP A 54 -36.14 28.64 -35.51
C TRP A 54 -37.47 28.57 -34.76
N ARG A 55 -38.42 27.76 -35.27
CA ARG A 55 -39.51 27.28 -34.42
C ARG A 55 -39.00 26.12 -33.58
N ARG A 56 -39.17 26.20 -32.25
CA ARG A 56 -38.79 25.13 -31.32
C ARG A 56 -39.42 23.80 -31.77
N PRO A 57 -38.65 22.71 -31.88
CA PRO A 57 -39.20 21.41 -32.29
C PRO A 57 -40.27 20.99 -31.28
N ARG A 58 -41.44 20.58 -31.78
CA ARG A 58 -42.51 20.07 -30.90
C ARG A 58 -42.07 18.73 -30.35
N ALA A 59 -41.97 18.61 -29.03
CA ALA A 59 -41.63 17.37 -28.34
C ALA A 59 -42.70 16.31 -28.63
N THR A 60 -42.44 15.49 -29.64
CA THR A 60 -43.27 14.34 -30.01
C THR A 60 -42.60 13.09 -29.47
N TRP A 61 -43.36 12.07 -29.08
CA TRP A 61 -42.83 10.77 -28.63
C TRP A 61 -41.71 10.22 -29.54
N MET A 62 -41.86 10.38 -30.86
CA MET A 62 -40.84 9.97 -31.83
C MET A 62 -39.52 10.73 -31.67
N LEU A 63 -39.56 12.03 -31.37
CA LEU A 63 -38.36 12.85 -31.17
C LEU A 63 -37.67 12.50 -29.85
N LEU A 64 -38.44 12.17 -28.80
CA LEU A 64 -37.89 11.69 -27.54
C LEU A 64 -37.17 10.34 -27.71
N LEU A 65 -37.75 9.41 -28.47
CA LEU A 65 -37.11 8.12 -28.78
C LEU A 65 -35.82 8.29 -29.60
N GLN A 66 -35.79 9.25 -30.53
CA GLN A 66 -34.58 9.55 -31.30
C GLN A 66 -33.46 10.15 -30.44
N ILE A 67 -33.80 11.07 -29.53
CA ILE A 67 -32.84 11.63 -28.58
C ILE A 67 -32.31 10.53 -27.65
N LEU A 68 -33.19 9.64 -27.16
CA LEU A 68 -32.79 8.50 -26.34
C LEU A 68 -31.83 7.56 -27.09
N ALA A 69 -32.10 7.25 -28.36
CA ALA A 69 -31.22 6.42 -29.17
C ALA A 69 -29.83 7.06 -29.34
N ILE A 70 -29.76 8.37 -29.62
CA ILE A 70 -28.49 9.11 -29.72
C ILE A 70 -27.77 9.11 -28.37
N ALA A 71 -28.49 9.29 -27.26
CA ALA A 71 -27.91 9.24 -25.92
C ALA A 71 -27.32 7.84 -25.60
N LEU A 72 -28.00 6.77 -25.98
CA LEU A 72 -27.50 5.39 -25.82
C LEU A 72 -26.27 5.11 -26.69
N LEU A 73 -26.25 5.60 -27.93
CA LEU A 73 -25.08 5.48 -28.80
C LEU A 73 -23.89 6.29 -28.27
N ALA A 74 -24.14 7.53 -27.82
CA ALA A 74 -23.13 8.37 -27.19
C ALA A 74 -22.59 7.74 -25.91
N LEU A 75 -23.45 7.10 -25.11
CA LEU A 75 -23.06 6.33 -23.94
C LEU A 75 -22.21 5.11 -24.33
N GLY A 76 -22.58 4.37 -25.38
CA GLY A 76 -21.77 3.26 -25.89
C GLY A 76 -20.37 3.70 -26.33
N ILE A 77 -20.26 4.85 -27.01
CA ILE A 77 -18.98 5.44 -27.42
C ILE A 77 -18.20 5.98 -26.22
N ALA A 78 -18.88 6.57 -25.23
CA ALA A 78 -18.26 7.03 -23.99
C ALA A 78 -17.64 5.89 -23.17
N ARG A 79 -18.01 4.64 -23.46
CA ARG A 79 -17.54 3.42 -22.80
C ARG A 79 -17.60 3.56 -21.27
N PRO A 80 -18.80 3.60 -20.66
CA PRO A 80 -18.95 3.65 -19.22
C PRO A 80 -18.33 2.39 -18.60
N VAL A 81 -17.34 2.59 -17.73
CA VAL A 81 -16.80 1.51 -16.92
C VAL A 81 -17.60 1.50 -15.61
N LEU A 82 -18.45 0.49 -15.46
CA LEU A 82 -18.96 0.07 -14.16
C LEU A 82 -17.74 -0.35 -13.35
N GLY A 83 -17.55 0.23 -12.16
CA GLY A 83 -16.42 -0.07 -11.27
C GLY A 83 -16.54 -1.48 -10.70
N SER A 84 -16.41 -2.49 -11.55
CA SER A 84 -16.04 -3.85 -11.21
C SER A 84 -14.66 -4.02 -11.82
N GLY A 85 -13.67 -4.34 -10.97
CA GLY A 85 -12.26 -4.45 -11.33
C GLY A 85 -12.08 -5.03 -12.73
N GLY A 86 -11.22 -4.37 -13.52
CA GLY A 86 -10.91 -4.79 -14.88
C GLY A 86 -10.72 -6.30 -14.92
N SER A 87 -11.20 -6.93 -15.99
CA SER A 87 -10.87 -8.32 -16.27
C SER A 87 -9.39 -8.50 -15.98
N ILE A 88 -9.06 -9.27 -14.96
CA ILE A 88 -7.67 -9.56 -14.60
C ILE A 88 -7.19 -10.52 -15.67
N THR A 89 -6.89 -9.97 -16.85
CA THR A 89 -6.16 -10.62 -17.92
C THR A 89 -4.68 -10.35 -17.65
N GLY A 90 -3.87 -11.40 -17.63
CA GLY A 90 -2.45 -11.33 -17.34
C GLY A 90 -2.03 -11.94 -16.00
N ARG A 91 -0.98 -11.38 -15.41
CA ARG A 91 -0.25 -11.91 -14.26
C ARG A 91 -0.59 -11.14 -12.98
N VAL A 92 -0.99 -11.86 -11.94
CA VAL A 92 -1.22 -11.34 -10.59
C VAL A 92 -0.08 -11.78 -9.69
N VAL A 93 0.64 -10.82 -9.13
CA VAL A 93 1.62 -11.09 -8.07
C VAL A 93 1.00 -10.72 -6.74
N VAL A 94 0.81 -11.72 -5.90
CA VAL A 94 0.36 -11.53 -4.52
C VAL A 94 1.60 -11.34 -3.65
N VAL A 95 1.73 -10.16 -3.06
CA VAL A 95 2.78 -9.82 -2.11
C VAL A 95 2.17 -9.90 -0.71
N ILE A 96 2.73 -10.75 0.13
CA ILE A 96 2.33 -10.91 1.52
C ILE A 96 3.46 -10.34 2.37
N ASP A 97 3.19 -9.25 3.08
CA ASP A 97 4.11 -8.74 4.08
C ASP A 97 4.23 -9.75 5.24
N ALA A 98 5.47 -10.16 5.51
CA ALA A 98 5.87 -11.07 6.56
C ALA A 98 6.86 -10.39 7.52
N SER A 99 6.85 -9.06 7.56
CA SER A 99 7.68 -8.27 8.46
C SER A 99 7.33 -8.47 9.94
N ALA A 100 8.25 -8.07 10.83
CA ALA A 100 8.07 -8.19 12.28
C ALA A 100 6.76 -7.55 12.79
N SER A 101 6.33 -6.43 12.20
CA SER A 101 5.09 -5.76 12.60
C SER A 101 3.82 -6.54 12.23
N MET A 102 3.92 -7.49 11.29
CA MET A 102 2.83 -8.40 10.93
C MET A 102 2.61 -9.50 11.98
N ASN A 103 3.58 -9.76 12.87
CA ASN A 103 3.39 -10.63 14.03
C ASN A 103 2.55 -10.00 15.14
N ALA A 104 2.19 -8.72 15.03
CA ALA A 104 1.36 -8.06 16.03
C ALA A 104 -0.04 -8.70 16.11
N VAL A 105 -0.48 -8.95 17.33
CA VAL A 105 -1.74 -9.65 17.66
C VAL A 105 -2.80 -8.64 18.05
N ASP A 106 -4.04 -8.83 17.57
CA ASP A 106 -5.18 -8.02 17.99
C ASP A 106 -5.81 -8.50 19.30
N GLU A 107 -6.82 -7.75 19.79
CA GLU A 107 -7.59 -8.10 21.00
C GLU A 107 -8.27 -9.48 20.93
N ARG A 108 -8.40 -10.07 19.72
CA ARG A 108 -9.00 -11.39 19.51
C ARG A 108 -7.97 -12.51 19.46
N GLY A 109 -6.68 -12.21 19.63
CA GLY A 109 -5.61 -13.20 19.61
C GLY A 109 -5.18 -13.61 18.19
N VAL A 110 -5.56 -12.85 17.15
CA VAL A 110 -5.20 -13.16 15.77
C VAL A 110 -4.11 -12.21 15.28
N SER A 111 -3.06 -12.75 14.68
CA SER A 111 -1.97 -11.92 14.14
C SER A 111 -2.41 -11.12 12.91
N ARG A 112 -1.74 -10.00 12.62
CA ARG A 112 -1.95 -9.26 11.36
C ARG A 112 -1.59 -10.11 10.15
N PHE A 113 -0.55 -10.94 10.26
CA PHE A 113 -0.15 -11.90 9.24
C PHE A 113 -1.26 -12.90 8.90
N ASP A 114 -1.89 -13.53 9.90
CA ASP A 114 -2.97 -14.48 9.68
C ASP A 114 -4.17 -13.83 8.97
N ARG A 115 -4.52 -12.60 9.39
CA ARG A 115 -5.56 -11.81 8.71
C ARG A 115 -5.19 -11.48 7.27
N ALA A 116 -3.92 -11.23 6.98
CA ALA A 116 -3.45 -10.98 5.62
C ALA A 116 -3.56 -12.25 4.76
N VAL A 117 -3.15 -13.40 5.28
CA VAL A 117 -3.31 -14.70 4.61
C VAL A 117 -4.78 -15.02 4.34
N ASP A 118 -5.66 -14.77 5.31
CA ASP A 118 -7.10 -14.96 5.14
C ASP A 118 -7.71 -14.01 4.09
N ALA A 119 -7.28 -12.74 4.07
CA ALA A 119 -7.71 -11.77 3.06
C ALA A 119 -7.25 -12.17 1.65
N VAL A 120 -6.02 -12.67 1.51
CA VAL A 120 -5.50 -13.25 0.26
C VAL A 120 -6.35 -14.45 -0.15
N ARG A 121 -6.60 -15.38 0.77
CA ARG A 121 -7.41 -16.59 0.54
C ARG A 121 -8.82 -16.24 0.07
N GLU A 122 -9.45 -15.23 0.67
CA GLU A 122 -10.76 -14.73 0.22
C GLU A 122 -10.68 -14.13 -1.19
N ARG A 123 -9.63 -13.35 -1.49
CA ARG A 123 -9.42 -12.75 -2.81
C ARG A 123 -9.24 -13.81 -3.90
N LEU A 124 -8.40 -14.81 -3.66
CA LEU A 124 -8.20 -15.95 -4.55
C LEU A 124 -9.49 -16.76 -4.75
N ASN A 125 -10.27 -16.99 -3.70
CA ASN A 125 -11.57 -17.64 -3.81
C ASN A 125 -12.61 -16.83 -4.61
N ARG A 126 -12.53 -15.49 -4.61
CA ARG A 126 -13.35 -14.66 -5.49
C ARG A 126 -12.97 -14.84 -6.96
N LEU A 127 -11.68 -14.98 -7.27
CA LEU A 127 -11.24 -15.30 -8.65
C LEU A 127 -11.82 -16.62 -9.13
N ARG A 128 -11.90 -17.64 -8.27
CA ARG A 128 -12.53 -18.93 -8.60
C ARG A 128 -13.96 -18.82 -9.12
N ARG A 129 -14.70 -17.80 -8.67
CA ARG A 129 -16.10 -17.57 -9.05
C ARG A 129 -16.25 -16.68 -10.28
N SER A 130 -15.16 -16.09 -10.74
CA SER A 130 -15.08 -15.34 -12.00
C SER A 130 -14.59 -16.25 -13.11
N ASP A 131 -14.95 -15.95 -14.36
CA ASP A 131 -14.40 -16.62 -15.55
C ASP A 131 -12.92 -16.24 -15.83
N ALA A 132 -12.28 -15.48 -14.94
CA ALA A 132 -10.88 -15.07 -15.09
C ALA A 132 -9.92 -16.19 -14.61
N SER A 133 -8.89 -16.47 -15.41
CA SER A 133 -7.83 -17.42 -15.09
C SER A 133 -6.44 -16.76 -15.23
N PRO A 134 -6.10 -15.80 -14.36
CA PRO A 134 -4.79 -15.15 -14.41
C PRO A 134 -3.68 -16.09 -13.96
N GLU A 135 -2.46 -15.76 -14.34
CA GLU A 135 -1.26 -16.39 -13.80
C GLU A 135 -0.95 -15.79 -12.42
N ILE A 136 -0.90 -16.60 -11.38
CA ILE A 136 -0.72 -16.17 -9.99
C ILE A 136 0.69 -16.52 -9.52
N ALA A 137 1.40 -15.55 -8.96
CA ALA A 137 2.64 -15.76 -8.22
C ALA A 137 2.47 -15.26 -6.78
N ILE A 138 3.17 -15.88 -5.83
CA ILE A 138 3.13 -15.48 -4.42
C ILE A 138 4.55 -15.12 -3.97
N VAL A 139 4.67 -13.92 -3.42
CA VAL A 139 5.92 -13.36 -2.88
C VAL A 139 5.72 -13.10 -1.39
N ARG A 140 6.63 -13.64 -0.58
CA ARG A 140 6.77 -13.27 0.83
C ARG A 140 7.71 -12.07 0.90
N ALA A 141 7.22 -10.95 1.41
CA ALA A 141 7.98 -9.74 1.58
C ALA A 141 8.50 -9.62 3.02
N ALA A 142 9.80 -9.47 3.17
CA ALA A 142 10.53 -9.28 4.44
C ALA A 142 11.82 -8.51 4.11
N HIS A 143 12.88 -8.63 4.89
CA HIS A 143 14.15 -7.97 4.56
C HIS A 143 14.76 -8.53 3.27
N THR A 144 14.61 -9.83 3.04
CA THR A 144 14.92 -10.46 1.75
C THR A 144 13.64 -11.06 1.18
N PRO A 145 13.01 -10.41 0.17
CA PRO A 145 11.81 -10.93 -0.47
C PRO A 145 12.08 -12.25 -1.17
N MET A 146 11.15 -13.20 -1.06
CA MET A 146 11.27 -14.52 -1.67
C MET A 146 10.00 -14.89 -2.40
N MET A 147 10.16 -15.45 -3.60
CA MET A 147 9.06 -16.04 -4.35
C MET A 147 8.75 -17.42 -3.73
N VAL A 148 7.58 -17.52 -3.09
CA VAL A 148 7.11 -18.78 -2.49
C VAL A 148 6.50 -19.68 -3.58
N LEU A 149 5.82 -19.06 -4.54
CA LEU A 149 5.19 -19.74 -5.66
C LEU A 149 5.53 -19.02 -6.96
N ALA A 150 6.14 -19.76 -7.88
CA ALA A 150 6.36 -19.31 -9.25
C ALA A 150 5.03 -19.10 -9.98
N PRO A 151 4.99 -18.21 -10.99
CA PRO A 151 3.77 -17.94 -11.74
C PRO A 151 3.06 -19.22 -12.22
N THR A 152 1.80 -19.40 -11.84
CA THR A 152 0.99 -20.58 -12.20
C THR A 152 -0.47 -20.21 -12.42
N ARG A 153 -1.16 -20.92 -13.32
CA ARG A 153 -2.61 -20.77 -13.53
C ARG A 153 -3.45 -21.66 -12.59
N SER A 154 -2.80 -22.53 -11.81
CA SER A 154 -3.47 -23.42 -10.86
C SER A 154 -3.81 -22.65 -9.57
N LEU A 155 -5.10 -22.35 -9.39
CA LEU A 155 -5.58 -21.75 -8.14
C LEU A 155 -5.38 -22.68 -6.93
N GLY A 156 -5.40 -24.00 -7.14
CA GLY A 156 -5.15 -24.98 -6.09
C GLY A 156 -3.73 -24.87 -5.54
N ASP A 157 -2.74 -24.71 -6.42
CA ASP A 157 -1.33 -24.55 -6.04
C ASP A 157 -1.12 -23.21 -5.32
N ALA A 158 -1.78 -22.14 -5.80
CA ALA A 158 -1.79 -20.84 -5.13
C ALA A 158 -2.35 -20.92 -3.70
N LEU A 159 -3.48 -21.60 -3.51
CA LEU A 159 -4.07 -21.79 -2.18
C LEU A 159 -3.20 -22.67 -1.28
N GLY A 160 -2.60 -23.74 -1.81
CA GLY A 160 -1.70 -24.61 -1.04
C GLY A 160 -0.39 -23.93 -0.65
N ALA A 161 0.12 -23.03 -1.49
CA ALA A 161 1.31 -22.23 -1.18
C ALA A 161 1.06 -21.19 -0.07
N LEU A 162 -0.18 -20.77 0.19
CA LEU A 162 -0.48 -19.90 1.34
C LEU A 162 -0.20 -20.59 2.67
N ASP A 163 -0.41 -21.91 2.74
CA ASP A 163 -0.22 -22.68 3.97
C ASP A 163 1.27 -22.90 4.29
N THR A 164 2.18 -22.59 3.35
CA THR A 164 3.64 -22.69 3.55
C THR A 164 4.30 -21.35 3.88
N VAL A 165 3.58 -20.23 3.76
CA VAL A 165 4.13 -18.91 4.08
C VAL A 165 4.19 -18.74 5.60
N THR A 166 5.39 -18.47 6.12
CA THR A 166 5.61 -18.17 7.54
C THR A 166 6.00 -16.70 7.72
N PRO A 167 5.58 -16.06 8.82
CA PRO A 167 6.03 -14.71 9.16
C PRO A 167 7.51 -14.72 9.58
N THR A 168 8.10 -13.53 9.69
CA THR A 168 9.49 -13.32 10.12
C THR A 168 9.60 -12.17 11.11
N ASP A 169 10.70 -12.13 11.88
CA ASP A 169 11.01 -11.01 12.79
C ASP A 169 11.89 -9.93 12.13
N GLN A 170 11.94 -9.91 10.80
CA GLN A 170 12.76 -8.97 10.04
C GLN A 170 11.92 -7.78 9.55
N PRO A 171 12.51 -6.57 9.38
CA PRO A 171 11.82 -5.46 8.76
C PRO A 171 11.58 -5.72 7.26
N LEU A 172 10.57 -5.10 6.68
CA LEU A 172 10.36 -5.10 5.23
C LEU A 172 11.39 -4.20 4.53
N ASP A 173 12.03 -4.70 3.47
CA ASP A 173 12.86 -3.89 2.58
C ASP A 173 12.08 -3.56 1.27
N PRO A 174 11.60 -2.31 1.10
CA PRO A 174 10.84 -1.92 -0.08
C PRO A 174 11.70 -1.85 -1.35
N ASP A 175 13.00 -1.57 -1.24
CA ASP A 175 13.90 -1.51 -2.40
C ASP A 175 14.13 -2.93 -2.95
N ALA A 176 14.45 -3.88 -2.07
CA ALA A 176 14.62 -5.28 -2.47
C ALA A 176 13.33 -5.88 -3.07
N LEU A 177 12.16 -5.49 -2.54
CA LEU A 177 10.87 -5.92 -3.08
C LEU A 177 10.65 -5.35 -4.48
N ARG A 178 10.97 -4.06 -4.70
CA ARG A 178 10.89 -3.42 -6.03
C ARG A 178 11.75 -4.14 -7.06
N ASP A 179 12.97 -4.49 -6.69
CA ASP A 179 13.90 -5.19 -7.59
C ASP A 179 13.37 -6.57 -7.99
N LEU A 180 12.84 -7.34 -7.02
CA LEU A 180 12.22 -8.64 -7.30
C LEU A 180 11.00 -8.49 -8.22
N LEU A 181 10.11 -7.54 -7.94
CA LEU A 181 8.93 -7.28 -8.78
C LEU A 181 9.31 -6.80 -10.19
N GLY A 182 10.38 -6.02 -10.31
CA GLY A 182 10.97 -5.61 -11.59
C GLY A 182 11.40 -6.81 -12.43
N SER A 183 12.13 -7.77 -11.84
CA SER A 183 12.58 -8.98 -12.55
C SER A 183 11.42 -9.86 -13.04
N LEU A 184 10.31 -9.92 -12.28
CA LEU A 184 9.11 -10.66 -12.65
C LEU A 184 8.38 -10.06 -13.84
N ARG A 185 8.50 -8.74 -14.04
CA ARG A 185 7.95 -8.04 -15.20
C ARG A 185 8.74 -8.32 -16.47
N GLU A 186 10.07 -8.37 -16.38
CA GLU A 186 10.97 -8.63 -17.51
C GLU A 186 10.92 -10.09 -17.98
N THR A 187 10.54 -11.02 -17.11
CA THR A 187 10.39 -12.45 -17.44
C THR A 187 9.07 -12.76 -18.17
N GLY A 188 8.18 -11.78 -18.36
CA GLY A 188 6.95 -11.96 -19.16
C GLY A 188 7.28 -11.94 -20.65
N GLU A 189 6.87 -12.98 -21.39
CA GLU A 189 7.07 -13.08 -22.85
C GLU A 189 6.49 -11.85 -23.59
N ASP A 190 7.16 -11.43 -24.68
CA ASP A 190 6.99 -10.19 -25.47
C ASP A 190 5.62 -10.00 -26.18
N ASP A 191 4.52 -10.57 -25.65
CA ASP A 191 3.18 -10.29 -26.14
C ASP A 191 2.65 -9.01 -25.45
N GLU A 192 2.92 -7.86 -26.10
CA GLU A 192 2.60 -6.49 -25.66
C GLU A 192 1.14 -6.21 -25.23
N ALA A 193 0.22 -7.17 -25.39
CA ALA A 193 -1.20 -7.02 -25.07
C ALA A 193 -1.68 -7.71 -23.77
N ASP A 194 -0.93 -8.67 -23.20
CA ASP A 194 -1.39 -9.49 -22.04
C ASP A 194 -0.44 -9.42 -20.82
N ASN A 195 0.63 -8.62 -20.89
CA ASN A 195 1.65 -8.51 -19.83
C ASN A 195 1.31 -7.45 -18.75
N THR A 196 0.02 -7.22 -18.47
CA THR A 196 -0.38 -6.34 -17.37
C THR A 196 -0.13 -7.03 -16.03
N LEU A 197 1.03 -6.73 -15.43
CA LEU A 197 1.36 -7.13 -14.06
C LEU A 197 0.47 -6.38 -13.06
N THR A 198 -0.39 -7.12 -12.37
CA THR A 198 -1.22 -6.62 -11.28
C THR A 198 -0.61 -7.06 -9.96
N VAL A 199 -0.35 -6.13 -9.04
CA VAL A 199 0.24 -6.43 -7.73
C VAL A 199 -0.81 -6.32 -6.63
N TRP A 200 -1.02 -7.36 -5.85
CA TRP A 200 -1.86 -7.29 -4.65
C TRP A 200 -0.96 -7.39 -3.43
N ALA A 201 -0.76 -6.27 -2.75
CA ALA A 201 0.09 -6.21 -1.57
C ALA A 201 -0.76 -6.19 -0.31
N PHE A 202 -0.53 -7.16 0.58
CA PHE A 202 -1.20 -7.27 1.87
C PHE A 202 -0.18 -6.96 2.96
N THR A 203 -0.34 -5.82 3.63
CA THR A 203 0.65 -5.21 4.53
C THR A 203 -0.06 -4.55 5.70
N ASP A 204 0.66 -4.18 6.74
CA ASP A 204 0.14 -3.23 7.73
C ASP A 204 0.30 -1.77 7.29
N ALA A 205 -0.30 -0.84 8.04
CA ALA A 205 -0.22 0.58 7.75
C ALA A 205 1.20 1.11 8.00
N GLY A 206 1.87 1.61 6.96
CA GLY A 206 3.15 2.30 7.07
C GLY A 206 4.36 1.55 6.53
N SER A 207 4.28 0.22 6.38
CA SER A 207 5.41 -0.60 5.88
C SER A 207 5.62 -0.51 4.37
N LEU A 208 4.54 -0.38 3.60
CA LEU A 208 4.60 -0.29 2.14
C LEU A 208 3.71 0.84 1.60
N ARG A 209 4.24 1.66 0.68
CA ARG A 209 3.48 2.72 0.01
C ARG A 209 3.22 2.37 -1.45
N ALA A 210 2.21 3.01 -2.06
CA ALA A 210 1.91 2.80 -3.47
C ALA A 210 3.10 3.16 -4.40
N ALA A 211 3.96 4.10 -3.99
CA ALA A 211 5.17 4.44 -4.71
C ALA A 211 6.24 3.32 -4.70
N ASP A 212 6.18 2.41 -3.72
CA ASP A 212 7.08 1.27 -3.60
C ASP A 212 6.68 0.10 -4.50
N LEU A 213 5.55 0.19 -5.21
CA LEU A 213 5.07 -0.88 -6.08
C LEU A 213 5.18 -0.45 -7.56
N PRO A 214 6.02 -1.14 -8.36
CA PRO A 214 6.15 -0.83 -9.78
C PRO A 214 4.92 -1.34 -10.54
N GLY A 215 4.21 -0.45 -11.24
CA GLY A 215 3.09 -0.83 -12.12
C GLY A 215 1.72 -0.43 -11.56
N VAL A 216 1.02 0.44 -12.31
CA VAL A 216 -0.14 1.26 -11.91
C VAL A 216 -1.45 0.47 -11.68
N ALA A 217 -1.41 -0.85 -11.49
CA ALA A 217 -2.59 -1.67 -11.18
C ALA A 217 -2.51 -2.34 -9.80
N GLY A 218 -1.71 -1.79 -8.88
CA GLY A 218 -1.52 -2.37 -7.56
C GLY A 218 -2.62 -2.01 -6.55
N GLU A 219 -3.19 -3.00 -5.86
CA GLU A 219 -4.08 -2.77 -4.71
C GLU A 219 -3.27 -3.07 -3.43
N ILE A 220 -3.08 -2.06 -2.58
CA ILE A 220 -2.54 -2.23 -1.23
C ILE A 220 -3.71 -2.44 -0.27
N VAL A 221 -3.79 -3.63 0.30
CA VAL A 221 -4.75 -3.99 1.33
C VAL A 221 -4.04 -3.87 2.68
N THR A 222 -4.41 -2.85 3.45
CA THR A 222 -3.92 -2.69 4.82
C THR A 222 -4.65 -3.63 5.77
N VAL A 223 -3.90 -4.33 6.61
CA VAL A 223 -4.41 -5.33 7.54
C VAL A 223 -4.00 -4.96 8.96
N GLY A 224 -4.96 -5.06 9.88
CA GLY A 224 -4.74 -4.77 11.30
C GLY A 224 -5.35 -3.46 11.75
N SER A 225 -5.30 -3.24 13.07
CA SER A 225 -5.71 -2.01 13.74
C SER A 225 -4.50 -1.36 14.40
N ASP A 226 -4.59 -0.05 14.63
CA ASP A 226 -3.59 0.78 15.32
C ASP A 226 -3.59 0.51 16.83
N ALA A 227 -3.33 -0.74 17.22
CA ALA A 227 -3.15 -1.09 18.61
C ALA A 227 -1.90 -0.38 19.17
N PRO A 228 -1.99 0.22 20.38
CA PRO A 228 -0.83 0.81 21.03
C PRO A 228 0.23 -0.25 21.34
N ASN A 229 1.45 -0.02 20.89
CA ASN A 229 2.64 -0.86 21.03
C ASN A 229 3.79 0.00 21.54
N ALA A 230 4.64 -0.55 22.41
CA ALA A 230 5.92 0.07 22.72
C ALA A 230 7.00 -1.00 22.81
N GLY A 231 8.11 -0.79 22.11
CA GLY A 231 9.14 -1.80 21.96
C GLY A 231 10.56 -1.24 22.00
N ILE A 232 11.53 -2.15 22.04
CA ILE A 232 12.95 -1.84 21.96
C ILE A 232 13.35 -1.71 20.49
N ALA A 233 13.57 -0.48 20.03
CA ALA A 233 14.00 -0.22 18.65
C ALA A 233 15.51 -0.43 18.44
N ALA A 234 16.31 -0.23 19.48
CA ALA A 234 17.74 -0.48 19.44
C ALA A 234 18.29 -0.71 20.85
N ALA A 235 19.29 -1.59 20.94
CA ALA A 235 20.08 -1.80 22.14
C ALA A 235 21.55 -1.91 21.77
N THR A 236 22.42 -1.27 22.55
CA THR A 236 23.87 -1.44 22.47
C THR A 236 24.45 -1.38 23.87
N GLY A 237 25.62 -1.95 24.08
CA GLY A 237 26.28 -1.88 25.38
C GLY A 237 27.78 -1.80 25.22
N SER A 238 28.39 -1.11 26.18
CA SER A 238 29.82 -0.95 26.28
C SER A 238 30.24 -1.07 27.74
N ARG A 239 31.53 -1.38 27.97
CA ARG A 239 32.11 -1.29 29.30
C ARG A 239 32.09 0.16 29.80
N ASP A 240 31.95 0.33 31.11
CA ASP A 240 32.16 1.63 31.72
C ASP A 240 33.66 1.97 31.63
N PRO A 241 34.04 3.16 31.11
CA PRO A 241 35.44 3.56 31.01
C PRO A 241 36.16 3.69 32.35
N GLU A 242 35.43 4.01 33.42
CA GLU A 242 36.00 4.23 34.76
C GLU A 242 36.03 2.93 35.58
N ASP A 243 35.03 2.06 35.39
CA ASP A 243 34.92 0.78 36.06
C ASP A 243 34.62 -0.36 35.06
N PRO A 244 35.66 -1.05 34.54
CA PRO A 244 35.48 -2.11 33.57
C PRO A 244 34.63 -3.31 34.06
N ALA A 245 34.40 -3.43 35.38
CA ALA A 245 33.51 -4.43 35.93
C ALA A 245 32.03 -4.09 35.71
N ARG A 246 31.71 -2.86 35.30
CA ARG A 246 30.36 -2.39 34.99
C ARG A 246 30.17 -2.23 33.49
N ALA A 247 28.92 -2.39 33.07
CA ALA A 247 28.50 -2.18 31.70
C ALA A 247 27.44 -1.08 31.63
N ARG A 248 27.56 -0.22 30.62
CA ARG A 248 26.54 0.77 30.25
C ARG A 248 25.77 0.24 29.06
N VAL A 249 24.49 0.00 29.25
CA VAL A 249 23.57 -0.46 28.21
C VAL A 249 22.71 0.72 27.79
N PHE A 250 22.79 1.05 26.50
CA PHE A 250 21.96 2.06 25.86
C PHE A 250 20.77 1.37 25.21
N VAL A 251 19.58 1.79 25.60
CA VAL A 251 18.32 1.25 25.09
C VAL A 251 17.50 2.39 24.50
N ARG A 252 17.11 2.25 23.24
CA ARG A 252 16.17 3.14 22.56
C ARG A 252 14.81 2.48 22.53
N LEU A 253 13.86 3.11 23.20
CA LEU A 253 12.46 2.68 23.24
C LEU A 253 11.63 3.54 22.30
N VAL A 254 10.65 2.93 21.64
CA VAL A 254 9.69 3.61 20.77
C VAL A 254 8.28 3.18 21.12
N SER A 255 7.31 4.07 20.90
CA SER A 255 5.88 3.83 21.09
C SER A 255 5.08 4.50 19.98
N ASN A 256 4.06 3.82 19.47
CA ASN A 256 3.08 4.40 18.52
C ASN A 256 1.83 4.97 19.23
N ALA A 257 1.78 4.96 20.56
CA ALA A 257 0.62 5.43 21.32
C ALA A 257 0.48 6.96 21.28
N ASP A 258 -0.74 7.46 21.18
CA ASP A 258 -1.12 8.88 21.20
C ASP A 258 -0.98 9.56 22.59
N ARG A 259 -0.55 8.81 23.60
CA ARG A 259 -0.34 9.25 24.98
C ARG A 259 0.97 8.70 25.52
N PRO A 260 1.59 9.38 26.51
CA PRO A 260 2.79 8.86 27.17
C PRO A 260 2.54 7.47 27.77
N VAL A 261 3.54 6.60 27.65
CA VAL A 261 3.48 5.22 28.11
C VAL A 261 4.57 4.98 29.16
N GLY A 262 4.15 4.64 30.38
CA GLY A 262 5.04 4.15 31.43
C GLY A 262 5.37 2.68 31.23
N VAL A 263 6.66 2.35 31.21
CA VAL A 263 7.18 0.98 31.07
C VAL A 263 8.29 0.74 32.08
N VAL A 264 8.54 -0.53 32.42
CA VAL A 264 9.70 -0.92 33.22
C VAL A 264 10.68 -1.64 32.32
N VAL A 265 11.89 -1.11 32.21
CA VAL A 265 13.00 -1.76 31.51
C VAL A 265 13.78 -2.58 32.52
N ARG A 266 13.79 -3.91 32.33
CA ARG A 266 14.62 -4.83 33.09
C ARG A 266 15.89 -5.11 32.29
N VAL A 267 17.05 -4.83 32.87
CA VAL A 267 18.37 -5.16 32.32
C VAL A 267 19.00 -6.19 33.26
N ALA A 268 19.26 -7.39 32.75
CA ALA A 268 19.80 -8.50 33.53
C ALA A 268 21.13 -8.98 32.94
N SER A 269 22.18 -8.95 33.76
CA SER A 269 23.43 -9.67 33.56
C SER A 269 23.41 -10.96 34.41
N PRO A 270 24.42 -11.84 34.29
CA PRO A 270 24.58 -12.99 35.18
C PRO A 270 24.71 -12.60 36.68
N ASP A 271 25.20 -11.40 36.96
CA ASP A 271 25.58 -10.96 38.31
C ASP A 271 24.56 -10.00 38.95
N GLU A 272 23.86 -9.21 38.14
CA GLU A 272 22.92 -8.18 38.62
C GLU A 272 21.68 -8.07 37.70
N THR A 273 20.54 -7.72 38.29
CA THR A 273 19.35 -7.30 37.54
C THR A 273 18.87 -5.94 38.01
N VAL A 274 18.82 -4.98 37.09
CA VAL A 274 18.35 -3.61 37.32
C VAL A 274 17.00 -3.42 36.65
N ARG A 275 16.06 -2.81 37.38
CA ARG A 275 14.75 -2.40 36.85
C ARG A 275 14.65 -0.89 36.88
N THR A 276 14.37 -0.28 35.74
CA THR A 276 14.27 1.17 35.61
C THR A 276 12.91 1.55 35.03
N PRO A 277 12.07 2.31 35.76
CA PRO A 277 10.86 2.88 35.20
C PRO A 277 11.22 3.97 34.19
N VAL A 278 10.61 3.91 33.01
CA VAL A 278 10.81 4.85 31.91
C VAL A 278 9.45 5.27 31.37
N GLU A 279 9.29 6.56 31.12
CA GLU A 279 8.13 7.10 30.42
C GLU A 279 8.52 7.43 28.99
N ILE A 280 7.88 6.75 28.03
CA ILE A 280 8.04 7.01 26.60
C ILE A 280 7.03 8.12 26.24
N PRO A 281 7.44 9.20 25.57
CA PRO A 281 6.52 10.26 25.15
C PRO A 281 5.46 9.73 24.17
N ALA A 282 4.37 10.48 24.00
CA ALA A 282 3.36 10.20 22.99
C ALA A 282 3.94 10.31 21.57
N ALA A 283 3.43 9.48 20.66
CA ALA A 283 3.62 9.65 19.22
C ALA A 283 2.91 10.92 18.72
N ASN A 284 3.45 11.49 17.65
CA ASN A 284 2.83 12.58 16.90
C ASN A 284 2.55 12.11 15.46
N GLU A 285 1.96 12.99 14.63
CA GLU A 285 1.56 12.64 13.26
C GLU A 285 2.75 12.23 12.37
N ASP A 286 3.96 12.73 12.67
CA ASP A 286 5.15 12.55 11.83
C ASP A 286 6.12 11.47 12.34
N ALA A 287 6.07 11.15 13.64
CA ALA A 287 7.05 10.28 14.29
C ALA A 287 6.50 9.55 15.51
N PRO A 288 6.96 8.30 15.76
CA PRO A 288 6.67 7.60 17.00
C PRO A 288 7.30 8.33 18.19
N GLY A 289 6.66 8.20 19.35
CA GLY A 289 7.24 8.65 20.60
C GLY A 289 8.51 7.84 20.89
N ALA A 290 9.63 8.50 21.17
CA ALA A 290 10.91 7.83 21.33
C ALA A 290 11.69 8.39 22.52
N ILE A 291 12.39 7.51 23.23
CA ILE A 291 13.29 7.89 24.31
C ILE A 291 14.49 6.95 24.38
N THR A 292 15.65 7.51 24.71
CA THR A 292 16.87 6.75 24.95
C THR A 292 17.22 6.79 26.43
N ARG A 293 17.57 5.64 27.00
CA ARG A 293 18.07 5.51 28.37
C ARG A 293 19.37 4.73 28.40
N THR A 294 20.23 5.13 29.33
CA THR A 294 21.45 4.40 29.67
C THR A 294 21.25 3.78 31.04
N ILE A 295 21.39 2.46 31.13
CA ILE A 295 21.25 1.70 32.37
C ILE A 295 22.59 1.04 32.64
N ALA A 296 23.12 1.24 33.84
CA ALA A 296 24.35 0.59 34.27
C ALA A 296 24.01 -0.72 35.00
N VAL A 297 24.78 -1.77 34.72
CA VAL A 297 24.66 -3.07 35.38
C VAL A 297 26.04 -3.65 35.64
N ASP A 298 26.21 -4.37 36.74
CA ASP A 298 27.43 -5.07 37.07
C ASP A 298 27.59 -6.30 36.17
N ALA A 299 28.76 -6.44 35.57
CA ALA A 299 29.11 -7.53 34.66
C ALA A 299 30.64 -7.72 34.66
N PRO A 300 31.26 -8.26 35.73
CA PRO A 300 32.73 -8.31 35.88
C PRO A 300 33.48 -9.06 34.77
N GLY A 301 32.82 -9.97 34.04
CA GLY A 301 33.40 -10.71 32.91
C GLY A 301 32.56 -10.61 31.65
N ALA A 302 32.94 -11.33 30.61
CA ALA A 302 32.13 -11.50 29.40
C ALA A 302 30.72 -11.97 29.77
N ALA A 303 29.72 -11.26 29.26
CA ALA A 303 28.34 -11.48 29.65
C ALA A 303 27.40 -11.19 28.49
N ARG A 304 26.36 -12.00 28.35
CA ARG A 304 25.19 -11.66 27.56
C ARG A 304 24.21 -10.93 28.46
N VAL A 305 24.00 -9.65 28.21
CA VAL A 305 23.03 -8.84 28.93
C VAL A 305 21.68 -8.93 28.22
N GLU A 306 20.67 -9.37 28.95
CA GLU A 306 19.29 -9.42 28.49
C GLU A 306 18.56 -8.13 28.89
N ILE A 307 17.87 -7.52 27.93
CA ILE A 307 17.04 -6.33 28.13
C ILE A 307 15.61 -6.75 27.82
N THR A 308 14.71 -6.57 28.78
CA THR A 308 13.29 -6.89 28.63
C THR A 308 12.45 -5.69 28.99
N LEU A 309 11.46 -5.39 28.16
CA LEU A 309 10.37 -4.49 28.48
C LEU A 309 9.30 -5.29 29.24
N GLU A 310 9.09 -5.00 30.53
CA GLU A 310 8.08 -5.70 31.35
C GLU A 310 6.68 -5.14 31.01
N ARG A 311 6.14 -5.53 29.84
CA ARG A 311 4.83 -5.13 29.35
C ARG A 311 4.22 -6.23 28.49
N GLU A 312 2.89 -6.35 28.54
CA GLU A 312 2.09 -7.04 27.54
C GLU A 312 1.51 -6.02 26.57
N ASP A 313 1.81 -6.16 25.28
CA ASP A 313 1.27 -5.35 24.20
C ASP A 313 1.14 -6.13 22.90
N ALA A 314 0.83 -5.43 21.81
CA ALA A 314 0.44 -6.05 20.54
C ALA A 314 1.57 -6.86 19.91
N LEU A 315 2.84 -6.53 20.13
CA LEU A 315 3.99 -7.19 19.52
C LEU A 315 4.99 -7.65 20.57
N ALA A 316 4.92 -8.92 21.00
CA ALA A 316 5.86 -9.44 22.00
C ALA A 316 7.32 -9.54 21.51
N ALA A 317 7.54 -9.61 20.19
CA ALA A 317 8.85 -9.85 19.60
C ALA A 317 9.86 -8.70 19.81
N ASP A 318 9.38 -7.46 19.98
CA ASP A 318 10.24 -6.29 20.20
C ASP A 318 10.43 -5.94 21.70
N ASN A 319 9.88 -6.76 22.60
CA ASN A 319 9.99 -6.56 24.04
C ASN A 319 11.29 -7.13 24.64
N THR A 320 12.09 -7.87 23.86
CA THR A 320 13.35 -8.44 24.35
C THR A 320 14.51 -8.16 23.39
N ALA A 321 15.66 -7.79 23.94
CA ALA A 321 16.90 -7.61 23.20
C ALA A 321 18.09 -8.17 23.99
N TRP A 322 19.15 -8.54 23.28
CA TRP A 322 20.39 -9.03 23.90
C TRP A 322 21.58 -8.20 23.44
N VAL A 323 22.52 -7.99 24.35
CA VAL A 323 23.80 -7.35 24.07
C VAL A 323 24.90 -8.26 24.59
N ASP A 324 25.79 -8.67 23.69
CA ASP A 324 26.98 -9.43 24.06
C ASP A 324 28.11 -8.47 24.44
N LEU A 325 28.60 -8.60 25.68
CA LEU A 325 29.72 -7.82 26.20
C LEU A 325 30.98 -8.70 26.22
N PRO A 326 32.09 -8.22 25.62
CA PRO A 326 33.37 -8.92 25.69
C PRO A 326 33.97 -8.82 27.09
N ASP A 327 34.95 -9.68 27.41
CA ASP A 327 35.72 -9.55 28.65
C ASP A 327 36.32 -8.15 28.78
N PRO A 328 36.46 -7.62 30.01
CA PRO A 328 37.17 -6.38 30.24
C PRO A 328 38.61 -6.54 29.75
N ALA A 329 38.96 -5.83 28.69
CA ALA A 329 40.31 -5.78 28.18
C ALA A 329 40.95 -4.43 28.57
N PRO A 330 42.22 -4.42 29.02
CA PRO A 330 42.92 -3.16 29.21
C PRO A 330 42.98 -2.40 27.87
N PRO A 331 42.83 -1.06 27.89
CA PRO A 331 42.94 -0.27 26.67
C PRO A 331 44.30 -0.51 26.01
N ARG A 332 44.31 -0.82 24.71
CA ARG A 332 45.55 -0.93 23.94
C ARG A 332 46.01 0.48 23.58
N THR A 333 46.90 1.02 24.38
CA THR A 333 47.51 2.34 24.14
C THR A 333 48.72 2.19 23.22
N VAL A 334 48.79 3.00 22.17
CA VAL A 334 49.99 3.13 21.33
C VAL A 334 50.59 4.51 21.57
N VAL A 335 51.81 4.54 22.09
CA VAL A 335 52.56 5.79 22.28
C VAL A 335 53.34 6.09 21.00
N TYR A 336 53.01 7.18 20.32
CA TYR A 336 53.71 7.63 19.12
C TYR A 336 54.69 8.76 19.47
N ALA A 337 55.99 8.51 19.28
CA ALA A 337 57.05 9.48 19.46
C ALA A 337 57.69 9.82 18.08
N PRO A 338 57.35 10.96 17.46
CA PRO A 338 57.81 11.28 16.10
C PRO A 338 59.31 11.59 16.00
N GLU A 339 59.94 12.09 17.07
CA GLU A 339 61.38 12.41 17.10
C GLU A 339 61.98 12.02 18.47
N GLY A 340 62.44 10.78 18.61
CA GLY A 340 63.18 10.31 19.79
C GLY A 340 62.61 9.05 20.47
N ARG A 341 63.36 8.51 21.44
CA ARG A 341 62.92 7.39 22.29
C ARG A 341 61.66 7.81 23.05
N ALA A 342 60.61 6.99 23.00
CA ALA A 342 59.44 7.15 23.86
C ALA A 342 59.88 7.25 25.32
N ASP A 343 59.26 8.16 26.08
CA ASP A 343 59.54 8.34 27.50
C ASP A 343 59.39 6.99 28.21
N PRO A 344 60.43 6.47 28.91
CA PRO A 344 60.35 5.16 29.57
C PRO A 344 59.22 5.08 30.59
N PHE A 345 58.73 6.20 31.13
CA PHE A 345 57.59 6.23 32.05
C PHE A 345 56.22 6.06 31.36
N LEU A 346 56.16 6.04 30.03
CA LEU A 346 54.94 5.80 29.25
C LEU A 346 54.85 4.36 28.68
N LEU A 347 55.82 3.50 29.00
CA LEU A 347 55.94 2.14 28.47
C LEU A 347 55.63 1.04 29.51
N ASP A 348 55.45 1.40 30.78
CA ASP A 348 55.01 0.53 31.89
C ASP A 348 53.53 0.75 32.21
#